data_AF-A0A813IEM9-F1
#
_entry.id   AF-A0A813IEM9-F1
#
_cell.length_a   1.000
_cell.length_b   1.000
_cell.length_c   1.000
_cell.angle_alpha   90.00
_cell.angle_beta   90.00
_cell.angle_gamma   90.00
#
_symmetry.space_group_name_H-M   'P 1'
#
loop_
_entity.id
_entity.type
_entity.pdbx_description
1 polymer ?
#
loop_
_entity_poly.entity_id
_entity_poly.type
_entity_poly.pdbx_seq_one_letter_code
_entity_poly.pdbx_strand_id
1 'polypeptide(L)'
;PPAESLEPRTSPDSRSGQSAEESSESEADAKEDAQSDRESLAGLASFDGSAAAAFCELECFTSEGVGFTPLEEFLADPLVLCESEVLLPGGSCFEPADVFQLLYGRSSKFVARYQELRKSTDVQWVSPTISPTAPWCATASLRSTVPVPVLGRKPYREYIRIALCAEPSCCSSAADPRSDAPAAPALIVQQVGIVETGSFGSFRSESLFMFMQPDWCSGPLVLKAVAMKPNGRFASRAADGHHKALADFLTAWKLESETWPSARMMQKVSNSDSGHVSGPPVSASCA
;
A
#
# COMPACT_ATOMS: atom_id res chain seq x y z
N PRO A 1 -47.11 -29.80 -6.59
CA PRO A 1 -46.92 -31.24 -6.28
C PRO A 1 -46.12 -31.40 -4.97
N PRO A 2 -46.65 -32.11 -3.96
CA PRO A 2 -46.08 -32.11 -2.62
C PRO A 2 -44.88 -33.04 -2.49
N ALA A 3 -44.14 -32.78 -1.41
CA ALA A 3 -42.86 -33.34 -1.00
C ALA A 3 -42.85 -34.85 -0.77
N GLU A 4 -41.75 -35.50 -1.18
CA GLU A 4 -41.30 -36.75 -0.57
C GLU A 4 -40.04 -36.47 0.27
N SER A 5 -40.23 -36.68 1.57
CA SER A 5 -39.23 -36.72 2.63
C SER A 5 -38.69 -38.14 2.72
N LEU A 6 -37.39 -38.33 2.64
CA LEU A 6 -36.74 -39.58 3.04
C LEU A 6 -35.56 -39.27 3.98
N GLU A 7 -35.78 -39.70 5.21
CA GLU A 7 -34.92 -39.63 6.38
C GLU A 7 -33.76 -40.66 6.35
N PRO A 8 -32.83 -40.59 7.32
CA PRO A 8 -31.42 -40.92 7.14
C PRO A 8 -31.06 -42.36 7.52
N ARG A 9 -29.95 -42.86 6.95
CA ARG A 9 -29.29 -44.08 7.41
C ARG A 9 -28.06 -43.74 8.23
N THR A 10 -28.14 -44.05 9.51
CA THR A 10 -27.01 -44.26 10.43
C THR A 10 -26.44 -45.66 10.22
N SER A 11 -25.12 -45.82 10.33
CA SER A 11 -24.49 -46.76 11.27
C SER A 11 -22.96 -46.65 11.23
N PRO A 12 -22.30 -47.01 12.35
CA PRO A 12 -20.91 -46.66 12.66
C PRO A 12 -19.96 -47.80 12.30
N ASP A 13 -18.67 -47.49 12.17
CA ASP A 13 -17.65 -48.50 12.42
C ASP A 13 -16.42 -47.90 13.11
N SER A 14 -16.17 -48.50 14.26
CA SER A 14 -15.02 -48.31 15.15
C SER A 14 -13.80 -49.00 14.57
N ARG A 15 -12.63 -48.36 14.60
CA ARG A 15 -11.36 -49.11 14.67
C ARG A 15 -10.30 -48.33 15.44
N SER A 16 -10.11 -48.81 16.67
CA SER A 16 -8.95 -48.65 17.51
C SER A 16 -7.78 -49.52 16.99
N GLY A 17 -6.57 -48.98 17.11
CA GLY A 17 -5.28 -49.66 16.89
C GLY A 17 -4.18 -48.60 16.89
N GLN A 18 -3.55 -48.34 18.05
CA GLN A 18 -2.22 -48.85 18.40
C GLN A 18 -1.16 -48.55 17.34
N SER A 19 -0.22 -47.65 17.65
CA SER A 19 1.10 -48.04 18.18
C SER A 19 1.99 -46.81 18.32
N ALA A 20 2.61 -46.69 19.49
CA ALA A 20 3.71 -45.79 19.75
C ALA A 20 4.99 -46.41 19.16
N GLU A 21 5.71 -45.65 18.34
CA GLU A 21 7.13 -45.86 18.11
C GLU A 21 7.83 -44.51 18.22
N GLU A 22 8.53 -44.35 19.35
CA GLU A 22 9.63 -43.42 19.51
C GLU A 22 10.70 -43.72 18.46
N SER A 23 11.03 -42.72 17.65
CA SER A 23 12.29 -42.68 16.93
C SER A 23 12.91 -41.30 17.17
N SER A 24 13.80 -41.29 18.15
CA SER A 24 14.78 -40.26 18.41
C SER A 24 15.85 -40.31 17.32
N GLU A 25 16.02 -39.23 16.55
CA GLU A 25 17.25 -39.01 15.78
C GLU A 25 17.41 -37.52 15.41
N SER A 26 18.37 -36.89 16.09
CA SER A 26 19.24 -35.79 15.63
C SER A 26 18.62 -34.57 14.94
N GLU A 27 18.30 -33.53 15.72
CA GLU A 27 18.32 -32.13 15.25
C GLU A 27 19.59 -31.43 15.75
N ALA A 28 20.70 -31.71 15.06
CA ALA A 28 21.85 -30.81 15.02
C ALA A 28 21.82 -30.10 13.66
N ASP A 29 22.20 -28.82 13.64
CA ASP A 29 22.35 -27.95 12.47
C ASP A 29 21.12 -27.16 11.96
N ALA A 30 20.33 -26.61 12.88
CA ALA A 30 19.46 -25.46 12.61
C ALA A 30 20.07 -24.17 13.21
N LYS A 31 21.24 -23.76 12.73
CA LYS A 31 21.91 -22.51 13.17
C LYS A 31 22.59 -21.76 12.03
N GLU A 32 22.01 -21.72 10.83
CA GLU A 32 22.57 -20.89 9.74
C GLU A 32 21.54 -20.24 8.81
N ASP A 33 20.34 -19.89 9.28
CA ASP A 33 19.38 -19.09 8.45
C ASP A 33 18.82 -17.83 9.14
N ALA A 34 19.20 -17.55 10.39
CA ALA A 34 18.71 -16.37 11.12
C ALA A 34 19.45 -15.05 10.80
N GLN A 35 20.34 -15.05 9.80
CA GLN A 35 21.15 -13.87 9.43
C GLN A 35 20.76 -13.25 8.09
N SER A 36 19.81 -13.86 7.36
CA SER A 36 19.15 -13.28 6.17
C SER A 36 17.96 -12.37 6.54
N ASP A 37 17.46 -12.45 7.77
CA ASP A 37 16.26 -11.73 8.22
C ASP A 37 16.53 -10.26 8.64
N ARG A 38 17.77 -9.81 8.45
CA ARG A 38 18.27 -8.46 8.78
C ARG A 38 18.55 -7.61 7.55
N GLU A 39 18.08 -8.01 6.37
CA GLU A 39 17.73 -7.03 5.33
C GLU A 39 16.53 -6.25 5.87
N SER A 40 16.84 -5.22 6.65
CA SER A 40 15.93 -4.11 6.87
C SER A 40 15.33 -3.78 5.51
N LEU A 41 13.99 -3.80 5.38
CA LEU A 41 13.32 -3.10 4.30
C LEU A 41 13.80 -1.65 4.40
N ALA A 42 14.88 -1.34 3.70
CA ALA A 42 15.29 0.01 3.40
C ALA A 42 14.03 0.65 2.84
N GLY A 43 13.62 1.80 3.38
CA GLY A 43 12.51 2.53 2.79
C GLY A 43 12.79 2.74 1.31
N LEU A 44 11.73 3.02 0.54
CA LEU A 44 11.90 3.42 -0.86
C LEU A 44 12.90 4.59 -0.94
N ALA A 45 13.80 4.53 -1.91
CA ALA A 45 14.58 5.70 -2.30
C ALA A 45 13.64 6.76 -2.88
N SER A 46 14.01 8.04 -2.83
CA SER A 46 13.23 9.08 -3.52
C SER A 46 13.67 9.15 -4.98
N PHE A 47 12.72 9.10 -5.90
CA PHE A 47 12.94 9.43 -7.31
C PHE A 47 12.96 10.95 -7.52
N ASP A 48 13.94 11.45 -8.26
CA ASP A 48 14.05 12.86 -8.63
C ASP A 48 13.27 13.13 -9.91
N GLY A 49 11.95 13.23 -9.76
CA GLY A 49 11.00 13.46 -10.86
C GLY A 49 9.58 13.11 -10.46
N SER A 50 8.65 13.25 -11.42
CA SER A 50 7.24 12.93 -11.21
C SER A 50 6.99 11.42 -11.11
N ALA A 51 5.84 11.03 -10.56
CA ALA A 51 5.44 9.63 -10.53
C ALA A 51 5.16 9.04 -11.92
N ALA A 52 4.75 9.86 -12.89
CA ALA A 52 4.61 9.39 -14.27
C ALA A 52 5.96 8.89 -14.79
N ALA A 53 7.03 9.68 -14.62
CA ALA A 53 8.39 9.28 -14.98
C ALA A 53 8.87 8.07 -14.15
N ALA A 54 8.66 8.09 -12.83
CA ALA A 54 9.05 6.99 -11.94
C ALA A 54 8.42 5.65 -12.37
N PHE A 55 7.14 5.64 -12.74
CA PHE A 55 6.46 4.44 -13.22
C PHE A 55 6.82 4.05 -14.65
N CYS A 56 7.22 4.99 -15.51
CA CYS A 56 7.72 4.70 -16.85
C CYS A 56 9.07 3.99 -16.82
N GLU A 57 9.94 4.32 -15.86
CA GLU A 57 11.24 3.64 -15.67
C GLU A 57 11.09 2.23 -15.07
N LEU A 58 9.92 1.88 -14.54
CA LEU A 58 9.63 0.55 -14.02
C LEU A 58 9.32 -0.42 -15.19
N GLU A 59 10.35 -0.94 -15.85
CA GLU A 59 10.24 -1.87 -16.99
C GLU A 59 9.52 -3.20 -16.64
N CYS A 60 9.37 -3.53 -15.35
CA CYS A 60 9.12 -4.89 -14.88
C CYS A 60 7.66 -5.39 -14.94
N PHE A 61 6.65 -4.53 -15.12
CA PHE A 61 5.24 -4.95 -14.94
C PHE A 61 4.42 -5.14 -16.22
N THR A 62 5.03 -5.04 -17.39
CA THR A 62 4.37 -5.41 -18.66
C THR A 62 4.24 -6.93 -18.84
N SER A 63 4.95 -7.73 -18.02
CA SER A 63 5.11 -9.18 -18.21
C SER A 63 3.94 -10.05 -17.72
N GLU A 64 3.13 -9.61 -16.74
CA GLU A 64 1.97 -10.38 -16.26
C GLU A 64 0.66 -10.06 -17.02
N GLY A 65 0.71 -9.22 -18.05
CA GLY A 65 -0.47 -8.79 -18.79
C GLY A 65 -1.44 -7.89 -18.00
N VAL A 66 -1.04 -7.48 -16.79
CA VAL A 66 -1.77 -6.49 -15.97
C VAL A 66 -1.36 -5.11 -16.44
N GLY A 67 -1.98 -4.64 -17.52
CA GLY A 67 -1.76 -3.28 -18.02
C GLY A 67 -2.23 -2.26 -17.00
N PHE A 68 -1.31 -1.55 -16.33
CA PHE A 68 -1.61 -0.30 -15.64
C PHE A 68 -1.86 0.78 -16.67
N THR A 69 -2.85 1.64 -16.43
CA THR A 69 -3.05 2.80 -17.29
C THR A 69 -1.89 3.78 -17.03
N PRO A 70 -1.22 4.32 -18.06
CA PRO A 70 -0.23 5.38 -17.90
C PRO A 70 -0.80 6.51 -17.05
N LEU A 71 0.00 7.08 -16.15
CA LEU A 71 -0.52 8.01 -15.13
C LEU A 71 -1.17 9.25 -15.74
N GLU A 72 -0.60 9.77 -16.83
CA GLU A 72 -1.12 10.91 -17.58
C GLU A 72 -2.51 10.61 -18.18
N GLU A 73 -2.69 9.43 -18.77
CA GLU A 73 -3.97 8.98 -19.31
C GLU A 73 -4.99 8.74 -18.20
N PHE A 74 -4.56 8.12 -17.10
CA PHE A 74 -5.40 7.86 -15.94
C PHE A 74 -5.94 9.15 -15.31
N LEU A 75 -5.13 10.22 -15.28
CA LEU A 75 -5.48 11.51 -14.70
C LEU A 75 -6.23 12.45 -15.67
N ALA A 76 -6.49 12.05 -16.91
CA ALA A 76 -7.17 12.89 -17.89
C ALA A 76 -8.69 13.08 -17.63
N ASP A 77 -9.38 12.04 -17.16
CA ASP A 77 -10.80 12.08 -16.74
C ASP A 77 -11.02 11.21 -15.49
N PRO A 78 -10.46 11.60 -14.33
CA PRO A 78 -10.53 10.80 -13.12
C PRO A 78 -11.89 10.97 -12.42
N LEU A 79 -12.36 9.90 -11.78
CA LEU A 79 -13.33 10.01 -10.69
C LEU A 79 -12.60 10.43 -9.42
N VAL A 80 -12.80 11.67 -9.00
CA VAL A 80 -12.23 12.18 -7.76
C VAL A 80 -12.98 11.58 -6.57
N LEU A 81 -12.26 10.83 -5.73
CA LEU A 81 -12.83 10.25 -4.51
C LEU A 81 -12.62 11.16 -3.31
N CYS A 82 -11.44 11.80 -3.23
CA CYS A 82 -11.12 12.88 -2.30
C CYS A 82 -9.96 13.72 -2.86
N GLU A 83 -10.07 15.05 -2.75
CA GLU A 83 -9.02 15.98 -3.17
C GLU A 83 -7.92 16.19 -2.12
N SER A 84 -8.28 16.21 -0.84
CA SER A 84 -7.35 16.53 0.25
C SER A 84 -7.91 16.06 1.60
N GLU A 85 -7.75 14.78 1.92
CA GLU A 85 -8.02 14.26 3.26
C GLU A 85 -6.79 14.46 4.15
N VAL A 86 -6.93 15.16 5.27
CA VAL A 86 -5.84 15.32 6.24
C VAL A 86 -5.72 14.04 7.06
N LEU A 87 -4.66 13.26 6.80
CA LEU A 87 -4.39 12.02 7.51
C LEU A 87 -3.70 12.26 8.85
N LEU A 88 -2.77 13.21 8.89
CA LEU A 88 -2.08 13.66 10.09
C LEU A 88 -1.94 15.17 10.07
N PRO A 89 -2.10 15.85 11.22
CA PRO A 89 -1.92 17.29 11.31
C PRO A 89 -0.45 17.69 11.04
N GLY A 90 -0.26 18.96 10.68
CA GLY A 90 1.08 19.55 10.54
C GLY A 90 1.86 19.54 11.85
N GLY A 91 3.19 19.66 11.72
CA GLY A 91 4.13 19.54 12.86
C GLY A 91 4.40 18.10 13.32
N SER A 92 3.82 17.10 12.66
CA SER A 92 4.26 15.71 12.83
C SER A 92 5.55 15.44 12.07
N CYS A 93 6.47 14.66 12.65
CA CYS A 93 7.68 14.20 11.96
C CYS A 93 7.41 13.05 10.97
N PHE A 94 6.16 12.90 10.53
CA PHE A 94 5.71 11.78 9.70
C PHE A 94 5.76 12.20 8.24
N GLU A 95 6.63 11.56 7.48
CA GLU A 95 6.87 11.88 6.07
C GLU A 95 6.11 10.91 5.16
N PRO A 96 5.90 11.25 3.87
CA PRO A 96 5.31 10.32 2.90
C PRO A 96 6.02 8.96 2.82
N ALA A 97 7.33 8.90 3.07
CA ALA A 97 8.05 7.63 3.15
C ALA A 97 7.62 6.75 4.34
N ASP A 98 7.19 7.35 5.46
CA ASP A 98 6.70 6.61 6.62
C ASP A 98 5.34 5.95 6.35
N VAL A 99 4.54 6.52 5.42
CA VAL A 99 3.29 5.91 4.94
C VAL A 99 3.56 4.51 4.39
N PHE A 100 4.64 4.31 3.63
CA PHE A 100 4.98 3.00 3.08
C PHE A 100 5.19 1.97 4.18
N GLN A 101 5.92 2.34 5.22
CA GLN A 101 6.18 1.47 6.37
C GLN A 101 4.91 1.23 7.18
N LEU A 102 4.08 2.26 7.37
CA LEU A 102 2.80 2.14 8.06
C LEU A 102 1.86 1.17 7.35
N LEU A 103 1.76 1.24 6.02
CA LEU A 103 0.81 0.44 5.24
C LEU A 103 1.33 -0.97 4.92
N TYR A 104 2.63 -1.11 4.71
CA TYR A 104 3.21 -2.31 4.11
C TYR A 104 4.44 -2.86 4.84
N GLY A 105 4.88 -2.21 5.92
CA GLY A 105 5.98 -2.70 6.72
C GLY A 105 5.68 -4.06 7.35
N ARG A 106 6.71 -4.83 7.70
CA ARG A 106 6.61 -6.19 8.26
C ARG A 106 5.71 -6.28 9.50
N SER A 107 5.65 -5.22 10.30
CA SER A 107 4.81 -5.13 11.50
C SER A 107 3.41 -4.56 11.24
N SER A 108 3.13 -4.07 10.03
CA SER A 108 1.85 -3.46 9.69
C SER A 108 0.75 -4.51 9.66
N LYS A 109 -0.40 -4.17 10.25
CA LYS A 109 -1.65 -4.94 10.13
C LYS A 109 -2.64 -4.27 9.19
N PHE A 110 -2.22 -3.22 8.48
CA PHE A 110 -3.10 -2.41 7.66
C PHE A 110 -3.83 -3.24 6.60
N VAL A 111 -3.10 -4.02 5.78
CA VAL A 111 -3.72 -4.80 4.69
C VAL A 111 -4.72 -5.81 5.23
N ALA A 112 -4.39 -6.51 6.32
CA ALA A 112 -5.31 -7.47 6.96
C ALA A 112 -6.60 -6.77 7.44
N ARG A 113 -6.46 -5.64 8.14
CA ARG A 113 -7.60 -4.83 8.62
C ARG A 113 -8.45 -4.29 7.47
N TYR A 114 -7.81 -3.80 6.42
CA TYR A 114 -8.50 -3.30 5.23
C TYR A 114 -9.32 -4.41 4.56
N GLN A 115 -8.74 -5.59 4.38
CA GLN A 115 -9.44 -6.72 3.76
C GLN A 115 -10.58 -7.28 4.65
N GLU A 116 -10.44 -7.23 5.97
CA GLU A 116 -11.51 -7.57 6.91
C GLU A 116 -12.72 -6.64 6.77
N LEU A 117 -12.50 -5.32 6.72
CA LEU A 117 -13.56 -4.32 6.50
C LEU A 117 -14.28 -4.55 5.16
N ARG A 118 -13.52 -4.92 4.13
CA ARG A 118 -14.05 -5.27 2.80
C ARG A 118 -14.76 -6.63 2.76
N LYS A 119 -14.73 -7.40 3.86
CA LYS A 119 -15.30 -8.75 3.99
C LYS A 119 -14.72 -9.74 2.98
N SER A 120 -13.48 -9.50 2.58
CA SER A 120 -12.70 -10.39 1.72
C SER A 120 -12.42 -11.70 2.46
N THR A 121 -12.46 -12.82 1.76
CA THR A 121 -12.03 -14.13 2.27
C THR A 121 -10.89 -14.67 1.43
N ASP A 122 -10.24 -15.75 1.89
CA ASP A 122 -9.19 -16.44 1.13
C ASP A 122 -8.05 -15.49 0.71
N VAL A 123 -7.74 -14.54 1.61
CA VAL A 123 -6.80 -13.45 1.37
C VAL A 123 -5.38 -14.00 1.30
N GLN A 124 -4.77 -13.90 0.12
CA GLN A 124 -3.38 -14.23 -0.14
C GLN A 124 -2.65 -12.94 -0.53
N TRP A 125 -1.93 -12.37 0.42
CA TRP A 125 -1.19 -11.13 0.25
C TRP A 125 0.29 -11.41 -0.02
N VAL A 126 0.81 -10.86 -1.11
CA VAL A 126 2.23 -10.79 -1.41
C VAL A 126 2.69 -9.38 -1.11
N SER A 127 3.51 -9.23 -0.07
CA SER A 127 4.00 -7.92 0.39
C SER A 127 4.84 -7.21 -0.68
N PRO A 128 4.95 -5.87 -0.63
CA PRO A 128 5.65 -5.15 -1.66
C PRO A 128 7.12 -5.53 -1.71
N THR A 129 7.60 -5.83 -2.92
CA THR A 129 9.01 -6.07 -3.22
C THR A 129 9.57 -4.83 -3.91
N ILE A 130 10.64 -4.26 -3.35
CA ILE A 130 11.33 -3.10 -3.93
C ILE A 130 12.10 -3.57 -5.16
N SER A 131 12.06 -2.80 -6.24
CA SER A 131 12.79 -3.15 -7.46
C SER A 131 14.31 -2.92 -7.25
N PRO A 132 15.17 -3.90 -7.58
CA PRO A 132 16.61 -3.73 -7.47
C PRO A 132 17.18 -2.71 -8.47
N THR A 133 16.51 -2.51 -9.60
CA THR A 133 16.90 -1.54 -10.64
C THR A 133 16.21 -0.18 -10.48
N ALA A 134 15.15 -0.11 -9.67
CA ALA A 134 14.39 1.10 -9.39
C ALA A 134 14.05 1.15 -7.89
N PRO A 135 15.02 1.49 -7.01
CA PRO A 135 14.85 1.40 -5.55
C PRO A 135 13.80 2.39 -4.98
N TRP A 136 13.31 3.31 -5.80
CA TRP A 136 12.18 4.19 -5.49
C TRP A 136 10.82 3.55 -5.74
N CYS A 137 10.78 2.38 -6.38
CA CYS A 137 9.57 1.66 -6.71
C CYS A 137 9.45 0.33 -5.98
N ALA A 138 8.21 -0.04 -5.64
CA ALA A 138 7.86 -1.37 -5.17
C ALA A 138 6.58 -1.88 -5.82
N THR A 139 6.43 -3.20 -5.84
CA THR A 139 5.24 -3.85 -6.39
C THR A 139 4.72 -4.92 -5.46
N ALA A 140 3.40 -5.04 -5.36
CA ALA A 140 2.72 -6.01 -4.51
C ALA A 140 1.54 -6.64 -5.25
N SER A 141 1.04 -7.76 -4.74
CA SER A 141 -0.17 -8.36 -5.28
C SER A 141 -1.02 -9.01 -4.20
N LEU A 142 -2.31 -9.09 -4.50
CA LEU A 142 -3.32 -9.66 -3.62
C LEU A 142 -4.21 -10.58 -4.45
N ARG A 143 -4.53 -11.75 -3.88
CA ARG A 143 -5.66 -12.57 -4.33
C ARG A 143 -6.63 -12.74 -3.19
N SER A 144 -7.92 -12.66 -3.48
CA SER A 144 -8.96 -12.89 -2.47
C SER A 144 -10.29 -13.25 -3.12
N THR A 145 -11.28 -13.53 -2.29
CA THR A 145 -12.67 -13.67 -2.68
C THR A 145 -13.48 -12.52 -2.09
N VAL A 146 -14.10 -11.71 -2.93
CA VAL A 146 -14.85 -10.49 -2.51
C VAL A 146 -16.36 -10.65 -2.70
N PRO A 147 -17.20 -10.03 -1.85
CA PRO A 147 -18.63 -9.98 -2.07
C PRO A 147 -18.97 -8.99 -3.20
N VAL A 148 -19.62 -9.49 -4.25
CA VAL A 148 -20.16 -8.69 -5.34
C VAL A 148 -21.69 -8.69 -5.25
N PRO A 149 -22.35 -7.51 -5.18
CA PRO A 149 -23.80 -7.44 -5.13
C PRO A 149 -24.45 -8.23 -6.27
N VAL A 150 -25.52 -8.99 -5.97
CA VAL A 150 -26.25 -9.89 -6.88
C VAL A 150 -25.46 -11.11 -7.35
N LEU A 151 -24.16 -10.98 -7.61
CA LEU A 151 -23.32 -12.04 -8.16
C LEU A 151 -22.71 -12.96 -7.10
N GLY A 152 -22.84 -12.61 -5.81
CA GLY A 152 -22.31 -13.38 -4.69
C GLY A 152 -20.80 -13.19 -4.52
N ARG A 153 -20.13 -14.19 -3.96
CA ARG A 153 -18.68 -14.18 -3.77
C ARG A 153 -17.96 -14.43 -5.10
N LYS A 154 -16.96 -13.61 -5.43
CA LYS A 154 -16.19 -13.70 -6.68
C LYS A 154 -14.68 -13.64 -6.44
N PRO A 155 -13.88 -14.37 -7.24
CA PRO A 155 -12.43 -14.20 -7.24
C PRO A 155 -12.05 -12.76 -7.58
N TYR A 156 -11.09 -12.23 -6.84
CA TYR A 156 -10.51 -10.92 -7.00
C TYR A 156 -9.00 -11.03 -7.04
N ARG A 157 -8.39 -10.28 -7.96
CA ARG A 157 -6.95 -10.07 -8.02
C ARG A 157 -6.68 -8.58 -7.97
N GLU A 158 -5.66 -8.20 -7.24
CA GLU A 158 -5.21 -6.82 -7.18
C GLU A 158 -3.70 -6.76 -7.32
N TYR A 159 -3.26 -5.78 -8.09
CA TYR A 159 -1.87 -5.53 -8.41
C TYR A 159 -1.58 -4.09 -8.06
N ILE A 160 -0.48 -3.88 -7.34
CA ILE A 160 -0.14 -2.58 -6.79
C ILE A 160 1.26 -2.23 -7.26
N ARG A 161 1.43 -1.01 -7.75
CA ARG A 161 2.73 -0.38 -7.94
C ARG A 161 2.82 0.87 -7.08
N ILE A 162 3.98 1.08 -6.51
CA ILE A 162 4.26 2.12 -5.53
C ILE A 162 5.50 2.86 -6.00
N ALA A 163 5.50 4.19 -5.89
CA ALA A 163 6.68 5.02 -6.11
C ALA A 163 6.79 6.07 -4.99
N LEU A 164 8.00 6.31 -4.51
CA LEU A 164 8.32 7.50 -3.73
C LEU A 164 9.06 8.48 -4.64
N CYS A 165 8.50 9.67 -4.84
CA CYS A 165 8.99 10.62 -5.83
C CYS A 165 8.83 12.06 -5.35
N ALA A 166 9.36 13.00 -6.12
CA ALA A 166 9.25 14.43 -5.88
C ALA A 166 8.17 15.01 -6.81
N GLU A 167 6.98 15.28 -6.28
CA GLU A 167 5.89 15.88 -7.05
C GLU A 167 5.97 17.41 -7.03
N PRO A 168 5.73 18.09 -8.16
CA PRO A 168 5.58 19.54 -8.16
C PRO A 168 4.46 19.93 -7.20
N SER A 169 4.71 20.90 -6.32
CA SER A 169 3.75 21.29 -5.28
C SER A 169 2.40 21.69 -5.92
N CYS A 170 1.37 20.88 -5.69
CA CYS A 170 -0.01 21.19 -6.08
C CYS A 170 -0.60 22.40 -5.35
N CYS A 171 0.08 22.88 -4.30
CA CYS A 171 -0.29 24.06 -3.53
C CYS A 171 0.33 25.35 -4.07
N SER A 172 1.20 25.26 -5.09
CA SER A 172 1.43 26.42 -5.95
C SER A 172 0.13 26.66 -6.71
N SER A 173 -0.65 27.63 -6.25
CA SER A 173 -1.76 28.18 -7.01
C SER A 173 -1.29 28.31 -8.46
N ALA A 174 -2.03 27.70 -9.41
CA ALA A 174 -1.75 27.73 -10.84
C ALA A 174 -1.60 29.16 -11.43
N ALA A 175 -1.75 30.19 -10.60
CA ALA A 175 -1.55 31.60 -10.90
C ALA A 175 -0.08 32.07 -10.85
N ASP A 176 0.88 31.34 -10.25
CA ASP A 176 2.28 31.79 -10.23
C ASP A 176 3.25 30.81 -10.91
N PRO A 177 3.44 30.91 -12.24
CA PRO A 177 4.41 30.12 -12.99
C PRO A 177 5.88 30.45 -12.64
N ARG A 178 6.13 31.33 -11.66
CA ARG A 178 7.47 31.64 -11.13
C ARG A 178 7.69 31.07 -9.73
N SER A 179 6.77 30.24 -9.22
CA SER A 179 6.97 29.58 -7.95
C SER A 179 8.12 28.57 -8.08
N ASP A 180 9.32 28.98 -7.66
CA ASP A 180 10.48 28.10 -7.43
C ASP A 180 10.26 27.21 -6.18
N ALA A 181 9.00 26.87 -5.87
CA ALA A 181 8.69 26.02 -4.74
C ALA A 181 9.33 24.64 -4.98
N PRO A 182 10.12 24.14 -4.02
CA PRO A 182 10.73 22.83 -4.16
C PRO A 182 9.65 21.76 -4.33
N ALA A 183 9.94 20.76 -5.15
CA ALA A 183 9.09 19.59 -5.26
C ALA A 183 8.91 18.95 -3.87
N ALA A 184 7.67 18.60 -3.56
CA ALA A 184 7.32 17.97 -2.29
C ALA A 184 7.46 16.45 -2.41
N PRO A 185 7.81 15.75 -1.33
CA PRO A 185 7.89 14.30 -1.39
C PRO A 185 6.46 13.77 -1.50
N ALA A 186 6.28 12.73 -2.31
CA ALA A 186 5.01 12.07 -2.45
C ALA A 186 5.19 10.57 -2.54
N LEU A 187 4.39 9.83 -1.76
CA LEU A 187 4.21 8.40 -1.97
C LEU A 187 3.00 8.20 -2.86
N ILE A 188 3.21 7.57 -4.00
CA ILE A 188 2.20 7.34 -5.02
C ILE A 188 1.92 5.86 -5.11
N VAL A 189 0.67 5.47 -4.90
CA VAL A 189 0.21 4.08 -4.94
C VAL A 189 -0.86 3.95 -6.01
N GLN A 190 -0.56 3.20 -7.06
CA GLN A 190 -1.53 2.87 -8.10
C GLN A 190 -1.89 1.39 -7.99
N GLN A 191 -3.18 1.10 -7.95
CA GLN A 191 -3.69 -0.25 -7.83
C GLN A 191 -4.69 -0.58 -8.94
N VAL A 192 -4.56 -1.78 -9.51
CA VAL A 192 -5.48 -2.36 -10.48
C VAL A 192 -6.15 -3.56 -9.84
N GLY A 193 -7.47 -3.51 -9.72
CA GLY A 193 -8.32 -4.59 -9.24
C GLY A 193 -9.04 -5.27 -10.39
N ILE A 194 -9.13 -6.60 -10.37
CA ILE A 194 -9.82 -7.42 -11.36
C ILE A 194 -10.74 -8.39 -10.64
N VAL A 195 -12.04 -8.26 -10.85
CA VAL A 195 -13.06 -9.20 -10.35
C VAL A 195 -13.49 -10.11 -11.48
N GLU A 196 -13.32 -11.43 -11.31
CA GLU A 196 -13.78 -12.43 -12.28
C GLU A 196 -15.26 -12.77 -12.00
N THR A 197 -16.16 -12.40 -12.92
CA THR A 197 -17.62 -12.57 -12.70
C THR A 197 -18.26 -13.71 -13.48
N GLY A 198 -17.45 -14.55 -14.11
CA GLY A 198 -17.91 -15.70 -14.91
C GLY A 198 -18.48 -15.23 -16.25
N SER A 199 -19.76 -15.51 -16.50
CA SER A 199 -20.43 -15.20 -17.77
C SER A 199 -20.51 -13.70 -18.10
N PHE A 200 -20.34 -12.82 -17.11
CA PHE A 200 -20.30 -11.37 -17.32
C PHE A 200 -18.87 -10.85 -17.62
N GLY A 201 -17.88 -11.75 -17.74
CA GLY A 201 -16.49 -11.40 -17.97
C GLY A 201 -15.77 -10.95 -16.69
N SER A 202 -14.76 -10.10 -16.87
CA SER A 202 -13.99 -9.50 -15.77
C SER A 202 -14.30 -8.00 -15.65
N PHE A 203 -14.50 -7.53 -14.42
CA PHE A 203 -14.55 -6.09 -14.14
C PHE A 203 -13.17 -5.63 -13.68
N ARG A 204 -12.59 -4.69 -14.42
CA ARG A 204 -11.34 -4.01 -14.07
C ARG A 204 -11.67 -2.68 -13.41
N SER A 205 -11.08 -2.42 -12.25
CA SER A 205 -11.08 -1.13 -11.59
C SER A 205 -9.64 -0.68 -11.37
N GLU A 206 -9.41 0.63 -11.34
CA GLU A 206 -8.09 1.18 -11.08
C GLU A 206 -8.21 2.43 -10.21
N SER A 207 -7.29 2.60 -9.28
CA SER A 207 -7.28 3.74 -8.37
C SER A 207 -5.86 4.16 -8.03
N LEU A 208 -5.72 5.43 -7.69
CA LEU A 208 -4.47 6.09 -7.37
C LEU A 208 -4.63 6.83 -6.04
N PHE A 209 -3.72 6.58 -5.12
CA PHE A 209 -3.58 7.29 -3.85
C PHE A 209 -2.27 8.06 -3.87
N MET A 210 -2.35 9.33 -3.51
CA MET A 210 -1.22 10.24 -3.48
C MET A 210 -1.12 10.79 -2.07
N PHE A 211 -0.11 10.33 -1.34
CA PHE A 211 0.19 10.79 0.01
C PHE A 211 1.26 11.87 -0.10
N MET A 212 0.89 13.10 0.25
CA MET A 212 1.69 14.28 0.00
C MET A 212 1.86 15.09 1.29
N GLN A 213 2.93 15.87 1.36
CA GLN A 213 3.13 16.84 2.43
C GLN A 213 3.43 18.21 1.77
N PRO A 214 2.41 19.06 1.55
CA PRO A 214 2.55 20.25 0.72
C PRO A 214 3.60 21.25 1.20
N ASP A 215 3.73 21.40 2.53
CA ASP A 215 4.79 22.17 3.15
C ASP A 215 5.83 21.19 3.71
N TRP A 216 7.00 21.12 3.07
CA TRP A 216 8.09 20.22 3.46
C TRP A 216 8.40 20.35 4.98
N CYS A 217 8.41 19.22 5.69
CA CYS A 217 8.65 19.09 7.14
C CYS A 217 7.63 19.71 8.12
N SER A 218 6.80 20.68 7.73
CA SER A 218 5.86 21.34 8.66
C SER A 218 4.39 21.11 8.33
N GLY A 219 4.09 20.74 7.08
CA GLY A 219 2.73 20.60 6.57
C GLY A 219 2.02 19.34 7.06
N PRO A 220 0.68 19.30 6.96
CA PRO A 220 -0.07 18.08 7.20
C PRO A 220 0.27 17.01 6.16
N LEU A 221 0.20 15.74 6.57
CA LEU A 221 0.17 14.63 5.62
C LEU A 221 -1.25 14.58 5.05
N VAL A 222 -1.36 14.77 3.74
CA VAL A 222 -2.64 14.75 3.03
C VAL A 222 -2.72 13.56 2.08
N LEU A 223 -3.91 13.03 1.91
CA LEU A 223 -4.25 12.04 0.90
C LEU A 223 -5.14 12.66 -0.16
N LYS A 224 -4.70 12.54 -1.42
CA LYS A 224 -5.58 12.66 -2.58
C LYS A 224 -5.84 11.27 -3.15
N ALA A 225 -7.11 10.95 -3.39
CA ALA A 225 -7.53 9.65 -3.89
C ALA A 225 -8.43 9.83 -5.11
N VAL A 226 -8.09 9.13 -6.19
CA VAL A 226 -8.84 9.17 -7.45
C VAL A 226 -8.97 7.74 -8.00
N ALA A 227 -10.01 7.52 -8.80
CA ALA A 227 -10.25 6.26 -9.50
C ALA A 227 -10.43 6.50 -11.00
N MET A 228 -10.19 5.46 -11.80
CA MET A 228 -10.60 5.49 -13.20
C MET A 228 -12.12 5.60 -13.26
N LYS A 229 -12.62 6.56 -14.03
CA LYS A 229 -14.05 6.82 -14.13
C LYS A 229 -14.79 5.59 -14.69
N PRO A 230 -15.72 5.01 -13.93
CA PRO A 230 -16.48 3.86 -14.41
C PRO A 230 -17.39 4.24 -15.59
N ASN A 231 -17.50 3.35 -16.57
CA ASN A 231 -18.35 3.55 -17.76
C ASN A 231 -19.51 2.54 -17.81
N GLY A 232 -20.55 2.88 -18.57
CA GLY A 232 -21.70 1.99 -18.83
C GLY A 232 -22.76 1.95 -17.73
N ARG A 233 -23.68 0.99 -17.82
CA ARG A 233 -24.91 0.94 -17.01
C ARG A 233 -24.71 0.76 -15.50
N PHE A 234 -23.51 0.37 -15.06
CA PHE A 234 -23.18 0.17 -13.65
C PHE A 234 -22.26 1.26 -13.09
N ALA A 235 -22.00 2.33 -13.85
CA ALA A 235 -21.02 3.35 -13.49
C ALA A 235 -21.25 3.96 -12.10
N SER A 236 -22.50 4.34 -11.79
CA SER A 236 -22.86 4.89 -10.48
C SER A 236 -22.58 3.90 -9.34
N ARG A 237 -22.92 2.62 -9.50
CA ARG A 237 -22.67 1.60 -8.45
C ARG A 237 -21.18 1.31 -8.27
N ALA A 238 -20.42 1.37 -9.35
CA ALA A 238 -18.97 1.24 -9.29
C ALA A 238 -18.33 2.45 -8.57
N ALA A 239 -18.82 3.66 -8.84
CA ALA A 239 -18.41 4.87 -8.12
C ALA A 239 -18.73 4.77 -6.62
N ASP A 240 -19.94 4.33 -6.25
CA ASP A 240 -20.31 4.06 -4.86
C ASP A 240 -19.38 3.03 -4.21
N GLY A 241 -19.01 1.99 -4.96
CA GLY A 241 -18.02 0.98 -4.55
C GLY A 241 -16.65 1.59 -4.27
N HIS A 242 -16.18 2.52 -5.10
CA HIS A 242 -14.93 3.25 -4.87
C HIS A 242 -14.99 4.15 -3.62
N HIS A 243 -16.08 4.89 -3.41
CA HIS A 243 -16.23 5.71 -2.20
C HIS A 243 -16.27 4.85 -0.93
N LYS A 244 -16.97 3.72 -0.97
CA LYS A 244 -16.98 2.77 0.14
C LYS A 244 -15.60 2.18 0.40
N ALA A 245 -14.89 1.79 -0.67
CA ALA A 245 -13.52 1.30 -0.58
C ALA A 245 -12.56 2.31 0.06
N LEU A 246 -12.73 3.62 -0.23
CA LEU A 246 -11.97 4.69 0.39
C LEU A 246 -12.34 4.87 1.87
N ALA A 247 -13.63 4.80 2.23
CA ALA A 247 -14.05 4.88 3.63
C ALA A 247 -13.48 3.73 4.48
N ASP A 248 -13.47 2.51 3.94
CA ASP A 248 -12.86 1.35 4.58
C ASP A 248 -11.33 1.52 4.69
N PHE A 249 -10.68 2.12 3.68
CA PHE A 249 -9.26 2.44 3.69
C PHE A 249 -8.92 3.42 4.81
N LEU A 250 -9.65 4.53 4.91
CA LEU A 250 -9.44 5.56 5.93
C LEU A 250 -9.68 5.03 7.34
N THR A 251 -10.65 4.11 7.49
CA THR A 251 -10.90 3.42 8.76
C THR A 251 -9.72 2.54 9.15
N ALA A 252 -9.21 1.72 8.22
CA ALA A 252 -8.03 0.89 8.44
C ALA A 252 -6.77 1.73 8.72
N TRP A 253 -6.59 2.84 8.00
CA TRP A 253 -5.52 3.80 8.19
C TRP A 253 -5.50 4.31 9.63
N LYS A 254 -6.65 4.81 10.09
CA LYS A 254 -6.77 5.36 11.44
C LYS A 254 -6.38 4.34 12.49
N LEU A 255 -6.93 3.12 12.40
CA LEU A 255 -6.61 2.03 13.31
C LEU A 255 -5.12 1.66 13.30
N GLU A 256 -4.48 1.68 12.13
CA GLU A 256 -3.05 1.38 12.02
C GLU A 256 -2.19 2.50 12.59
N SER A 257 -2.48 3.74 12.22
CA SER A 257 -1.73 4.94 12.64
C SER A 257 -1.76 5.15 14.16
N GLU A 258 -2.88 4.83 14.83
CA GLU A 258 -2.99 4.89 16.29
C GLU A 258 -2.12 3.83 16.99
N THR A 259 -1.87 2.70 16.33
CA THR A 259 -1.01 1.62 16.87
C THR A 259 0.45 1.73 16.45
N TRP A 260 0.77 2.65 15.54
CA TRP A 260 2.12 2.83 15.05
C TRP A 260 3.01 3.42 16.15
N PRO A 261 4.18 2.83 16.47
CA PRO A 261 4.96 3.24 17.62
C PRO A 261 5.34 4.73 17.54
N SER A 262 4.79 5.53 18.45
CA SER A 262 5.16 6.94 18.64
C SER A 262 6.66 7.14 18.94
N ALA A 263 7.38 6.06 19.28
CA ALA A 263 8.81 6.05 19.54
C ALA A 263 9.66 6.50 18.32
N ARG A 264 9.22 6.24 17.08
CA ARG A 264 9.92 6.78 15.88
C ARG A 264 9.67 8.29 15.69
N MET A 265 8.50 8.78 16.08
CA MET A 265 8.21 10.22 16.06
C MET A 265 9.08 11.02 17.04
N MET A 266 9.57 10.41 18.13
CA MET A 266 10.45 11.08 19.10
C MET A 266 11.96 10.89 18.85
N GLN A 267 12.38 9.83 18.16
CA GLN A 267 13.81 9.57 17.91
C GLN A 267 14.46 10.52 16.89
N LYS A 268 13.70 11.11 15.96
CA LYS A 268 14.24 12.08 14.99
C LYS A 268 14.58 13.44 15.65
N VAL A 269 13.95 13.76 16.79
CA VAL A 269 14.17 15.01 17.55
C VAL A 269 15.42 14.95 18.42
N SER A 270 15.85 13.77 18.87
CA SER A 270 17.02 13.63 19.76
C SER A 270 18.36 13.48 19.04
N ASN A 271 18.37 13.23 17.73
CA ASN A 271 19.60 13.08 16.94
C ASN A 271 20.05 14.35 16.20
N SER A 272 19.27 15.43 16.22
CA SER A 272 19.65 16.72 15.62
C SER A 272 20.47 17.64 16.55
N ASP A 273 20.66 17.27 17.83
CA ASP A 273 21.27 18.14 18.84
C ASP A 273 22.72 17.79 19.22
N SER A 274 23.36 16.82 18.54
CA SER A 274 24.71 16.35 18.88
C SER A 274 25.81 16.67 17.85
N GLY A 275 25.51 17.51 16.86
CA GLY A 275 26.41 17.79 15.72
C GLY A 275 27.23 19.09 15.77
N HIS A 276 27.21 19.89 16.84
CA HIS A 276 28.06 21.08 16.93
C HIS A 276 29.44 20.74 17.51
N VAL A 277 30.26 20.06 16.70
CA VAL A 277 31.70 19.93 16.97
C VAL A 277 32.33 21.29 16.71
N SER A 278 32.68 21.96 17.80
CA SER A 278 33.44 23.21 17.81
C SER A 278 34.82 22.94 17.19
N GLY A 279 35.06 23.46 15.98
CA GLY A 279 36.40 23.47 15.40
C GLY A 279 37.35 24.32 16.26
N PRO A 280 38.64 23.94 16.39
CA PRO A 280 39.59 24.71 17.16
C PRO A 280 39.88 26.06 16.48
N PRO A 281 40.19 27.11 17.25
CA PRO A 281 40.40 28.45 16.72
C PRO A 281 41.65 28.50 15.84
N VAL A 282 41.51 29.10 14.66
CA VAL A 282 42.61 29.43 13.75
C VAL A 282 43.41 30.56 14.40
N SER A 283 44.63 30.25 14.84
CA SER A 283 45.62 31.24 15.25
C SER A 283 46.17 31.95 14.02
N ALA A 284 45.86 33.24 13.90
CA ALA A 284 46.49 34.15 12.95
C ALA A 284 47.96 34.36 13.34
N SER A 285 48.87 34.05 12.40
CA SER A 285 50.26 34.50 12.44
C SER A 285 50.45 35.55 11.35
N CYS A 286 50.64 36.79 11.76
CA CYS A 286 51.15 37.85 10.90
C CYS A 286 52.63 37.58 10.57
N ALA A 287 52.98 37.72 9.30
CA ALA A 287 54.29 38.14 8.81
C ALA A 287 54.07 38.97 7.55
#